data_AF-A0AB40CBY4-F1
#
_entry.id   AF-A0AB40CBY4-F1
#
_cell.length_a   1.000
_cell.length_b   1.000
_cell.length_c   1.000
_cell.angle_alpha   90.00
_cell.angle_beta   90.00
_cell.angle_gamma   90.00
#
_symmetry.space_group_name_H-M   'P 1'
#
loop_
_entity.id
_entity.type
_entity.pdbx_description
1 polymer ?
#
loop_
_entity_poly.entity_id
_entity_poly.type
_entity_poly.pdbx_seq_one_letter_code
_entity_poly.pdbx_strand_id
1 'polypeptide(L)'
;MFFLPCTIIIFQVGIQECITTRWPLYAYLFGVMFCLLTSSACHLLSCHSEHCAYTMLRLDYTGISTLIVTSFYPLVYYTFMCDPFFRNLYIGFITVFGVAAVLASLVPVFQTPEFRSVRALLFFCMGVSGLVPIIHKLMVFGKEPVAVMTAVYELVMGSFYGLGVVVYAVRVPERWMPGKFDIVGHSHQIFHVLVIAGAYTHFLASLMYMNWREMDGCFVMPLSN
;
A
#
# COMPACT_ATOMS: atom_id res chain seq x y z
N MET A 1 5.34 28.88 52.94
CA MET A 1 6.49 29.03 52.03
C MET A 1 6.88 27.62 51.57
N PHE A 2 6.02 26.96 50.77
CA PHE A 2 6.12 26.91 49.31
C PHE A 2 7.54 26.55 48.84
N PHE A 3 7.78 25.27 48.56
CA PHE A 3 8.20 24.74 47.25
C PHE A 3 8.08 23.21 47.30
N LEU A 4 7.05 22.68 46.62
CA LEU A 4 6.87 21.25 46.33
C LEU A 4 8.06 20.73 45.51
N PRO A 5 8.51 19.48 45.70
CA PRO A 5 8.93 18.65 44.60
C PRO A 5 7.72 17.82 44.16
N CYS A 6 6.94 18.36 43.22
CA CYS A 6 5.93 17.64 42.44
C CYS A 6 6.57 16.62 41.46
N THR A 7 7.86 16.35 41.62
CA THR A 7 8.69 15.62 40.66
C THR A 7 8.82 14.14 40.98
N ILE A 8 8.48 13.70 42.20
CA ILE A 8 8.73 12.32 42.64
C ILE A 8 7.50 11.41 42.46
N ILE A 9 6.30 11.95 42.30
CA ILE A 9 5.07 11.15 42.10
C ILE A 9 4.82 10.83 40.60
N ILE A 10 5.64 11.32 39.67
CA ILE A 10 5.49 11.01 38.23
C ILE A 10 6.17 9.68 37.84
N PHE A 11 7.01 9.09 38.69
CA PHE A 11 7.75 7.86 38.34
C PHE A 11 7.00 6.55 38.64
N GLN A 12 5.78 6.59 39.18
CA GLN A 12 5.04 5.39 39.59
C GLN A 12 3.67 5.20 38.92
N VAL A 13 3.28 6.12 38.04
CA VAL A 13 2.18 5.94 37.10
C VAL A 13 2.82 5.76 35.73
N GLY A 14 2.79 4.54 35.19
CA GLY A 14 3.45 4.15 33.96
C GLY A 14 2.97 4.90 32.72
N ILE A 15 3.48 6.11 32.51
CA ILE A 15 3.52 6.75 31.20
C ILE A 15 4.69 6.11 30.46
N GLN A 16 4.48 4.88 29.98
CA GLN A 16 5.21 4.42 28.82
C GLN A 16 4.74 5.36 27.69
N GLU A 17 5.49 6.43 27.41
CA GLU A 17 5.43 7.11 26.12
C GLU A 17 5.51 6.00 25.07
N CYS A 18 4.38 5.67 24.44
CA CYS A 18 4.30 4.55 23.51
C CYS A 18 4.99 5.02 22.23
N ILE A 19 6.32 4.89 22.17
CA ILE A 19 7.10 5.23 20.97
C ILE A 19 6.60 4.32 19.86
N THR A 20 5.67 4.85 19.05
CA THR A 20 5.10 4.16 17.92
C THR A 20 6.16 4.07 16.83
N THR A 21 6.52 2.84 16.45
CA THR A 21 7.58 2.66 15.45
C THR A 21 7.15 3.18 14.08
N ARG A 22 8.09 3.78 13.34
CA ARG A 22 7.86 4.38 12.01
C ARG A 22 8.28 3.50 10.85
N TRP A 23 8.84 2.32 11.12
CA TRP A 23 9.27 1.38 10.09
C TRP A 23 8.16 1.02 9.08
N PRO A 24 6.86 0.86 9.45
CA PRO A 24 5.83 0.52 8.47
C PRO A 24 5.65 1.63 7.43
N LEU A 25 5.69 2.89 7.88
CA LEU A 25 5.61 4.05 7.00
C LEU A 25 6.85 4.17 6.10
N TYR A 26 8.05 3.95 6.64
CA TYR A 26 9.28 3.98 5.83
C TYR A 26 9.33 2.85 4.79
N ALA A 27 8.87 1.65 5.13
CA ALA A 27 8.75 0.55 4.19
C ALA A 27 7.75 0.87 3.08
N TYR A 28 6.61 1.49 3.42
CA TYR A 28 5.65 1.97 2.43
C TYR A 28 6.27 2.99 1.48
N LEU A 29 6.91 4.04 2.02
CA LEU A 29 7.58 5.08 1.22
C LEU A 29 8.66 4.51 0.32
N PHE A 30 9.46 3.56 0.82
CA PHE A 30 10.44 2.84 0.01
C PHE A 30 9.76 2.11 -1.16
N GLY A 31 8.66 1.38 -0.91
CA GLY A 31 7.93 0.69 -1.97
C GLY A 31 7.36 1.62 -3.03
N VAL A 32 6.82 2.78 -2.63
CA VAL A 32 6.38 3.84 -3.57
C VAL A 32 7.53 4.34 -4.41
N MET A 33 8.64 4.75 -3.79
CA MET A 33 9.82 5.26 -4.50
C MET A 33 10.39 4.20 -5.46
N PHE A 34 10.52 2.96 -4.99
CA PHE A 34 11.01 1.85 -5.80
C PHE A 34 10.11 1.58 -7.01
N CYS A 35 8.79 1.55 -6.83
CA CYS A 35 7.83 1.37 -7.92
C CYS A 35 7.91 2.50 -8.95
N LEU A 36 7.93 3.76 -8.51
CA LEU A 36 7.97 4.90 -9.42
C LEU A 36 9.31 5.02 -10.17
N LEU A 37 10.43 4.71 -9.50
CA LEU A 37 11.75 4.69 -10.12
C LEU A 37 11.88 3.58 -11.16
N THR A 38 11.44 2.35 -10.83
CA THR A 38 11.49 1.22 -11.77
C THR A 38 10.59 1.43 -12.98
N SER A 39 9.39 1.98 -12.78
CA SER A 39 8.49 2.42 -13.87
C SER A 39 9.14 3.49 -14.75
N SER A 40 9.72 4.53 -14.15
CA SER A 40 10.37 5.62 -14.90
C SER A 40 11.57 5.13 -15.69
N ALA A 41 12.43 4.29 -15.07
CA ALA A 41 13.57 3.68 -15.74
C ALA A 41 13.14 2.76 -16.88
N CYS A 42 12.05 1.99 -16.69
CA CYS A 42 11.49 1.15 -17.74
C CYS A 42 11.06 1.95 -18.94
N HIS A 43 10.26 2.99 -18.75
CA HIS A 43 9.79 3.81 -19.87
C HIS A 43 10.90 4.63 -20.53
N LEU A 44 11.90 5.07 -19.77
CA LEU A 44 13.07 5.77 -20.31
C LEU A 44 13.97 4.86 -21.15
N LEU A 45 14.20 3.62 -20.71
CA LEU A 45 15.15 2.69 -21.33
C LEU A 45 14.50 1.70 -22.30
N SER A 46 13.18 1.73 -22.48
CA SER A 46 12.44 0.80 -23.36
C SER A 46 12.89 0.83 -24.82
N CYS A 47 13.47 1.94 -25.29
CA CYS A 47 13.95 2.08 -26.67
C CYS A 47 15.42 1.67 -26.87
N HIS A 48 16.14 1.30 -25.80
CA HIS A 48 17.57 1.05 -25.87
C HIS A 48 17.92 -0.29 -26.55
N SER A 49 17.36 -1.40 -26.07
CA SER A 49 17.53 -2.73 -26.67
C SER A 49 16.43 -3.67 -26.18
N GLU A 50 16.17 -4.75 -26.94
CA GLU A 50 15.17 -5.76 -26.57
C GLU A 50 15.44 -6.36 -25.19
N HIS A 51 16.71 -6.72 -24.91
CA HIS A 51 17.11 -7.26 -23.61
C HIS A 51 16.91 -6.26 -22.46
N CYS A 52 17.23 -4.98 -22.70
CA CYS A 52 17.04 -3.92 -21.72
C CYS A 52 15.55 -3.72 -21.43
N ALA A 53 14.72 -3.57 -22.47
CA ALA A 53 13.28 -3.41 -22.35
C ALA A 53 12.64 -4.61 -21.62
N TYR A 54 13.03 -5.83 -21.97
CA TYR A 54 12.55 -7.04 -21.31
C TYR A 54 12.91 -7.09 -19.82
N THR A 55 14.15 -6.72 -19.46
CA THR A 55 14.58 -6.69 -18.06
C THR A 55 13.86 -5.60 -17.26
N MET A 56 13.74 -4.40 -17.83
CA MET A 56 13.11 -3.28 -17.15
C MET A 56 11.61 -3.49 -16.95
N LEU A 57 10.90 -4.09 -17.91
CA LEU A 57 9.47 -4.40 -17.75
C LEU A 57 9.22 -5.34 -16.56
N ARG A 58 10.14 -6.26 -16.29
CA ARG A 58 10.04 -7.20 -15.15
C ARG A 58 10.33 -6.50 -13.83
N LEU A 59 11.27 -5.56 -13.84
CA LEU A 59 11.53 -4.71 -12.67
C LEU A 59 10.35 -3.77 -12.38
N ASP A 60 9.68 -3.26 -13.41
CA ASP A 60 8.47 -2.45 -13.27
C ASP A 60 7.32 -3.26 -12.61
N TYR A 61 7.08 -4.49 -13.07
CA TYR A 61 6.13 -5.39 -12.39
C TYR A 61 6.53 -5.75 -10.97
N THR A 62 7.83 -5.89 -10.70
CA THR A 62 8.36 -6.07 -9.34
C THR A 62 8.10 -4.83 -8.49
N GLY A 63 8.22 -3.63 -9.07
CA GLY A 63 7.86 -2.35 -8.46
C GLY A 63 6.42 -2.32 -7.98
N ILE A 64 5.47 -2.67 -8.85
CA ILE A 64 4.03 -2.76 -8.51
C ILE A 64 3.82 -3.75 -7.35
N SER A 65 4.47 -4.91 -7.41
CA SER A 65 4.36 -5.91 -6.34
C SER A 65 4.84 -5.36 -5.00
N THR A 66 6.02 -4.73 -4.98
CA THR A 66 6.61 -4.16 -3.77
C THR A 66 5.72 -3.06 -3.20
N LEU A 67 5.18 -2.17 -4.04
CA LEU A 67 4.25 -1.12 -3.61
C LEU A 67 3.01 -1.70 -2.91
N ILE A 68 2.39 -2.72 -3.49
CA ILE A 68 1.18 -3.34 -2.89
C ILE A 68 1.54 -4.00 -1.56
N VAL A 69 2.66 -4.71 -1.46
CA VAL A 69 3.05 -5.38 -0.22
C VAL A 69 3.32 -4.37 0.90
N THR A 70 4.13 -3.34 0.61
CA THR A 70 4.53 -2.38 1.64
C THR A 70 3.41 -1.43 2.02
N SER A 71 2.40 -1.22 1.18
CA SER A 71 1.20 -0.44 1.54
C SER A 71 0.37 -1.13 2.62
N PHE A 72 0.39 -2.46 2.73
CA PHE A 72 -0.30 -3.19 3.79
C PHE A 72 0.36 -3.01 5.16
N TYR A 73 1.66 -2.72 5.20
CA TYR A 73 2.39 -2.64 6.47
C TYR A 73 1.84 -1.54 7.40
N PRO A 74 1.69 -0.26 7.01
CA PRO A 74 1.10 0.74 7.90
C PRO A 74 -0.37 0.43 8.23
N LEU A 75 -1.17 0.01 7.24
CA LEU A 75 -2.57 -0.39 7.43
C LEU A 75 -2.71 -1.43 8.53
N VAL A 76 -2.00 -2.55 8.40
CA VAL A 76 -2.11 -3.71 9.30
C VAL A 76 -1.40 -3.46 10.61
N TYR A 77 -0.16 -2.93 10.57
CA TYR A 77 0.66 -2.76 11.77
C TYR A 77 0.00 -1.82 12.76
N TYR A 78 -0.46 -0.64 12.30
CA TYR A 78 -1.06 0.35 13.19
C TYR A 78 -2.49 -0.01 13.58
N THR A 79 -3.27 -0.67 12.72
CA THR A 79 -4.61 -1.13 13.09
C THR A 79 -4.55 -2.20 14.17
N PHE A 80 -3.72 -3.23 13.97
CA PHE A 80 -3.62 -4.39 14.85
C PHE A 80 -2.40 -4.32 15.78
N MET A 81 -1.91 -3.11 16.10
CA MET A 81 -0.72 -2.93 16.92
C MET A 81 -0.80 -3.69 18.25
N CYS A 82 -2.01 -3.74 18.81
CA CYS A 82 -2.35 -4.34 20.10
C CYS A 82 -2.83 -5.80 20.00
N ASP A 83 -3.05 -6.30 18.79
CA ASP A 83 -3.37 -7.70 18.52
C ASP A 83 -2.26 -8.32 17.66
N PRO A 84 -1.20 -8.86 18.30
CA PRO A 84 -0.04 -9.38 17.58
C PRO A 84 -0.38 -10.57 16.69
N PHE A 85 -1.47 -11.31 16.97
CA PHE A 85 -1.88 -12.46 16.16
C PHE A 85 -2.34 -12.00 14.79
N PHE A 86 -3.35 -11.13 14.71
CA PHE A 86 -3.86 -10.64 13.43
C PHE A 86 -2.85 -9.78 12.68
N ARG A 87 -2.07 -8.96 13.41
CA ARG A 87 -0.97 -8.19 12.82
C ARG A 87 0.01 -9.07 12.07
N ASN A 88 0.53 -10.10 12.75
CA ASN A 88 1.55 -10.97 12.17
C ASN A 88 0.96 -11.87 11.08
N LEU A 89 -0.29 -12.31 11.23
CA LEU A 89 -1.01 -13.09 10.22
C LEU A 89 -1.11 -12.33 8.89
N TYR A 90 -1.63 -11.10 8.91
CA TYR A 90 -1.82 -10.33 7.68
C TYR A 90 -0.51 -9.83 7.08
N ILE A 91 0.45 -9.36 7.90
CA ILE A 91 1.78 -8.98 7.40
C ILE A 91 2.49 -10.20 6.80
N GLY A 92 2.50 -11.33 7.49
CA GLY A 92 3.10 -12.56 7.00
C GLY A 92 2.48 -13.03 5.69
N PHE A 93 1.14 -13.05 5.62
CA PHE A 93 0.40 -13.43 4.43
C PHE A 93 0.76 -12.56 3.22
N ILE A 94 0.64 -11.22 3.34
CA ILE A 94 0.93 -10.33 2.21
C ILE A 94 2.41 -10.36 1.81
N THR A 95 3.32 -10.56 2.75
CA THR A 95 4.77 -10.63 2.47
C THR A 95 5.10 -11.90 1.70
N VAL A 96 4.60 -13.06 2.13
CA VAL A 96 4.80 -14.34 1.42
C VAL A 96 4.18 -14.28 0.03
N PHE A 97 2.97 -13.73 -0.08
CA PHE A 97 2.28 -13.60 -1.36
C PHE A 97 3.02 -12.63 -2.30
N GLY A 98 3.56 -11.54 -1.75
CA GLY A 98 4.41 -10.59 -2.45
C GLY A 98 5.71 -11.19 -2.96
N VAL A 99 6.40 -12.00 -2.14
CA VAL A 99 7.59 -12.73 -2.58
C VAL A 99 7.26 -13.67 -3.74
N ALA A 100 6.13 -14.39 -3.67
CA ALA A 100 5.68 -15.22 -4.77
C ALA A 100 5.41 -14.40 -6.06
N ALA A 101 4.84 -13.21 -5.94
CA ALA A 101 4.61 -12.28 -7.07
C ALA A 101 5.90 -11.75 -7.69
N VAL A 102 6.87 -11.38 -6.86
CA VAL A 102 8.20 -10.97 -7.30
C VAL A 102 8.91 -12.11 -8.02
N LEU A 103 8.89 -13.33 -7.46
CA LEU A 103 9.48 -14.51 -8.09
C LEU A 103 8.80 -14.84 -9.43
N ALA A 104 7.46 -14.78 -9.49
CA ALA A 104 6.72 -14.95 -10.74
C ALA A 104 7.07 -13.89 -11.79
N SER A 105 7.46 -12.67 -11.37
CA SER A 105 7.88 -11.59 -12.27
C SER A 105 9.34 -11.74 -12.74
N LEU A 106 10.23 -12.22 -11.86
CA LEU A 106 11.68 -12.31 -12.07
C LEU A 106 12.19 -13.68 -12.55
N VAL A 107 11.37 -14.73 -12.54
CA VAL A 107 11.73 -16.04 -13.09
C VAL A 107 11.23 -16.16 -14.54
N PRO A 108 12.09 -16.46 -15.54
CA PRO A 108 11.71 -16.45 -16.95
C PRO A 108 10.58 -17.42 -17.32
N VAL A 109 10.50 -18.56 -16.63
CA VAL A 109 9.47 -19.60 -16.86
C VAL A 109 8.05 -19.03 -16.68
N PHE A 110 7.83 -18.15 -15.71
CA PHE A 110 6.50 -17.56 -15.46
C PHE A 110 6.17 -16.40 -16.40
N GLN A 111 7.09 -16.02 -17.30
CA GLN A 111 6.85 -14.97 -18.30
C GLN A 111 6.27 -15.49 -19.61
N THR A 112 6.18 -16.81 -19.77
CA THR A 112 5.60 -17.39 -20.98
C THR A 112 4.09 -17.08 -21.07
N PRO A 113 3.50 -17.06 -22.29
CA PRO A 113 2.10 -16.71 -22.49
C PRO A 113 1.12 -17.56 -21.66
N GLU A 114 1.48 -18.81 -21.38
CA GLU A 114 0.68 -19.77 -20.60
C GLU A 114 0.45 -19.28 -19.16
N PHE A 115 1.41 -18.57 -18.57
CA PHE A 115 1.34 -18.04 -17.20
C PHE A 115 0.81 -16.60 -17.12
N ARG A 116 0.42 -15.99 -18.24
CA ARG A 116 -0.11 -14.61 -18.27
C ARG A 116 -1.34 -14.46 -17.35
N SER A 117 -2.29 -15.40 -17.44
CA SER A 117 -3.51 -15.36 -16.63
C SER A 117 -3.21 -15.61 -15.15
N VAL A 118 -2.27 -16.51 -14.84
CA VAL A 118 -1.83 -16.79 -13.46
C VAL A 118 -1.23 -15.55 -12.83
N ARG A 119 -0.35 -14.84 -13.54
CA ARG A 119 0.23 -13.57 -13.06
C ARG A 119 -0.82 -12.50 -12.84
N ALA A 120 -1.73 -12.29 -13.80
CA ALA A 120 -2.79 -11.30 -13.67
C ALA A 120 -3.70 -11.60 -12.46
N LEU A 121 -4.08 -12.86 -12.28
CA LEU A 121 -4.85 -13.31 -11.13
C LEU A 121 -4.08 -13.09 -9.83
N LEU A 122 -2.79 -13.40 -9.79
CA LEU A 122 -1.95 -13.21 -8.60
C LEU A 122 -1.91 -11.74 -8.16
N PHE A 123 -1.65 -10.80 -9.07
CA PHE A 123 -1.68 -9.36 -8.77
C PHE A 123 -3.08 -8.89 -8.34
N PHE A 124 -4.12 -9.37 -9.00
CA PHE A 124 -5.50 -9.05 -8.65
C PHE A 124 -5.87 -9.54 -7.25
N CYS A 125 -5.60 -10.81 -6.95
CA CYS A 125 -5.81 -11.39 -5.63
C CYS A 125 -5.01 -10.64 -4.56
N MET A 126 -3.80 -10.20 -4.88
CA MET A 126 -2.94 -9.49 -3.94
C MET A 126 -3.56 -8.13 -3.57
N GLY A 127 -4.02 -7.36 -4.56
CA GLY A 127 -4.71 -6.09 -4.31
C GLY A 127 -6.04 -6.28 -3.56
N VAL A 128 -6.89 -7.21 -4.00
CA VAL A 128 -8.22 -7.44 -3.40
C VAL A 128 -8.12 -8.02 -1.99
N SER A 129 -7.03 -8.73 -1.66
CA SER A 129 -6.81 -9.26 -0.30
C SER A 129 -6.82 -8.16 0.78
N GLY A 130 -6.56 -6.90 0.41
CA GLY A 130 -6.61 -5.76 1.31
C GLY A 130 -8.00 -5.48 1.88
N LEU A 131 -9.07 -5.95 1.22
CA LEU A 131 -10.43 -5.82 1.75
C LEU A 131 -10.60 -6.58 3.08
N VAL A 132 -9.89 -7.70 3.27
CA VAL A 132 -10.00 -8.53 4.47
C VAL A 132 -9.59 -7.78 5.74
N PRO A 133 -8.36 -7.21 5.86
CA PRO A 133 -7.99 -6.43 7.04
C PRO A 133 -8.80 -5.14 7.19
N ILE A 134 -9.28 -4.52 6.11
CA ILE A 134 -10.14 -3.32 6.16
C ILE A 134 -11.51 -3.65 6.77
N ILE A 135 -12.14 -4.73 6.32
CA ILE A 135 -13.42 -5.19 6.87
C ILE A 135 -13.23 -5.57 8.35
N HIS A 136 -12.17 -6.31 8.66
CA HIS A 136 -11.87 -6.69 10.04
C HIS A 136 -11.63 -5.46 10.94
N LYS A 137 -10.89 -4.46 10.45
CA LYS A 137 -10.73 -3.16 11.13
C LYS A 137 -12.08 -2.53 11.44
N LEU A 138 -13.00 -2.46 10.48
CA LEU A 138 -14.31 -1.84 10.66
C LEU A 138 -15.21 -2.64 11.61
N MET A 139 -15.09 -3.96 11.65
CA MET A 139 -15.83 -4.80 12.60
C MET A 139 -15.38 -4.55 14.05
N VAL A 140 -14.07 -4.35 14.27
CA VAL A 140 -13.49 -4.20 15.61
C VAL A 140 -13.53 -2.74 16.09
N PHE A 141 -13.21 -1.80 15.20
CA PHE A 141 -13.01 -0.38 15.52
C PHE A 141 -14.03 0.53 14.84
N GLY A 142 -15.17 0.02 14.36
CA GLY A 142 -16.15 0.81 13.59
C GLY A 142 -16.77 2.00 14.34
N LYS A 143 -16.65 2.05 15.67
CA LYS A 143 -17.07 3.19 16.50
C LYS A 143 -16.00 4.29 16.57
N GLU A 144 -14.75 3.98 16.23
CA GLU A 144 -13.63 4.92 16.25
C GLU A 144 -13.63 5.78 14.98
N PRO A 145 -13.76 7.12 15.10
CA PRO A 145 -13.82 8.01 13.94
C PRO A 145 -12.62 7.85 13.00
N VAL A 146 -11.43 7.60 13.54
CA VAL A 146 -10.21 7.43 12.73
C VAL A 146 -10.25 6.13 11.92
N ALA A 147 -10.81 5.04 12.45
CA ALA A 147 -10.95 3.78 11.72
C ALA A 147 -11.92 3.90 10.53
N VAL A 148 -13.02 4.65 10.71
CA VAL A 148 -13.98 4.95 9.63
C VAL A 148 -13.36 5.88 8.61
N MET A 149 -12.69 6.95 9.03
CA MET A 149 -12.07 7.91 8.11
C MET A 149 -10.97 7.26 7.28
N THR A 150 -10.08 6.47 7.89
CA THR A 150 -9.06 5.71 7.15
C THR A 150 -9.68 4.73 6.15
N ALA A 151 -10.84 4.13 6.45
CA ALA A 151 -11.56 3.29 5.50
C ALA A 151 -12.11 4.08 4.30
N VAL A 152 -12.51 5.34 4.49
CA VAL A 152 -12.86 6.23 3.38
C VAL A 152 -11.64 6.52 2.51
N TYR A 153 -10.48 6.82 3.10
CA TYR A 153 -9.24 6.99 2.34
C TYR A 153 -8.87 5.72 1.56
N GLU A 154 -9.02 4.54 2.16
CA GLU A 154 -8.79 3.26 1.47
C GLU A 154 -9.76 3.00 0.32
N LEU A 155 -11.04 3.39 0.48
CA LEU A 155 -12.02 3.33 -0.59
C LEU A 155 -11.66 4.27 -1.75
N VAL A 156 -11.23 5.49 -1.44
CA VAL A 156 -10.76 6.48 -2.44
C VAL A 156 -9.50 5.98 -3.16
N MET A 157 -8.53 5.44 -2.41
CA MET A 157 -7.35 4.79 -2.98
C MET A 157 -7.75 3.63 -3.91
N GLY A 158 -8.62 2.74 -3.44
CA GLY A 158 -9.10 1.59 -4.20
C GLY A 158 -9.82 1.99 -5.48
N SER A 159 -10.56 3.10 -5.46
CA SER A 159 -11.23 3.63 -6.65
C SER A 159 -10.25 4.27 -7.64
N PHE A 160 -9.19 4.95 -7.19
CA PHE A 160 -8.12 5.40 -8.09
C PHE A 160 -7.41 4.23 -8.77
N TYR A 161 -7.02 3.19 -8.03
CA TYR A 161 -6.38 2.01 -8.62
C TYR A 161 -7.33 1.25 -9.55
N GLY A 162 -8.58 1.03 -9.14
CA GLY A 162 -9.58 0.35 -9.95
C GLY A 162 -9.85 1.10 -11.26
N LEU A 163 -10.06 2.41 -11.19
CA LEU A 163 -10.23 3.25 -12.38
C LEU A 163 -9.00 3.22 -13.27
N GLY A 164 -7.80 3.29 -12.69
CA GLY A 164 -6.54 3.21 -13.44
C GLY A 164 -6.44 1.92 -14.23
N VAL A 165 -6.69 0.78 -13.59
CA VAL A 165 -6.69 -0.54 -14.25
C VAL A 165 -7.71 -0.59 -15.39
N VAL A 166 -8.92 -0.09 -15.16
CA VAL A 166 -9.97 -0.05 -16.19
C VAL A 166 -9.52 0.80 -17.37
N VAL A 167 -9.09 2.04 -17.14
CA VAL A 167 -8.62 2.98 -18.17
C VAL A 167 -7.48 2.38 -19.00
N TYR A 168 -6.48 1.81 -18.32
CA TYR A 168 -5.34 1.12 -18.95
C TYR A 168 -5.80 -0.07 -19.81
N ALA A 169 -6.67 -0.93 -19.28
CA ALA A 169 -7.12 -2.13 -19.97
C ALA A 169 -8.00 -1.81 -21.20
N VAL A 170 -8.88 -0.82 -21.10
CA VAL A 170 -9.79 -0.46 -22.21
C VAL A 170 -9.14 0.46 -23.25
N ARG A 171 -7.96 1.02 -22.95
CA ARG A 171 -7.18 1.94 -23.81
C ARG A 171 -7.93 3.22 -24.18
N VAL A 172 -8.64 3.79 -23.22
CA VAL A 172 -9.39 5.04 -23.39
C VAL A 172 -8.57 6.19 -22.81
N PRO A 173 -8.47 7.36 -23.48
CA PRO A 173 -9.26 7.83 -24.62
C PRO A 173 -8.68 7.54 -26.02
N GLU A 174 -7.46 7.02 -26.15
CA GLU A 174 -6.79 6.83 -27.45
C GLU A 174 -7.53 5.86 -28.38
N ARG A 175 -8.30 4.92 -27.83
CA ARG A 175 -9.20 4.05 -28.59
C ARG A 175 -10.33 4.82 -29.29
N TRP A 176 -10.80 5.92 -28.72
CA TRP A 176 -11.88 6.72 -29.28
C TRP A 176 -11.40 7.72 -30.32
N MET A 177 -10.20 8.27 -30.14
CA MET A 177 -9.60 9.23 -31.07
C MET A 177 -8.14 8.86 -31.37
N PRO A 178 -7.90 7.89 -32.27
CA PRO A 178 -6.55 7.50 -32.68
C PRO A 178 -5.77 8.71 -33.22
N GLY A 179 -4.50 8.84 -32.85
CA GLY A 179 -3.61 9.93 -33.27
C GLY A 179 -3.73 11.23 -32.46
N LYS A 180 -4.76 11.38 -31.59
CA LYS A 180 -4.95 12.60 -30.79
C LYS A 180 -4.20 12.58 -29.45
N PHE A 181 -3.96 11.39 -28.92
CA PHE A 181 -3.38 11.19 -27.58
C PHE A 181 -1.97 10.56 -27.63
N ASP A 182 -1.29 10.62 -28.78
CA ASP A 182 0.00 9.93 -28.99
C ASP A 182 1.11 10.44 -28.05
N ILE A 183 1.04 11.71 -27.63
CA ILE A 183 2.06 12.33 -26.77
C ILE A 183 1.52 12.59 -25.35
N VAL A 184 0.28 13.07 -25.21
CA VAL A 184 -0.30 13.46 -23.92
C VAL A 184 -1.71 12.90 -23.78
N GLY A 185 -2.05 12.39 -22.59
CA GLY A 185 -3.40 12.02 -22.20
C GLY A 185 -3.85 10.62 -22.65
N HIS A 186 -2.95 9.78 -23.16
CA HIS A 186 -3.27 8.37 -23.41
C HIS A 186 -3.47 7.61 -22.09
N SER A 187 -4.19 6.48 -22.16
CA SER A 187 -4.59 5.68 -21.01
C SER A 187 -3.45 5.34 -20.06
N HIS A 188 -2.27 5.00 -20.58
CA HIS A 188 -1.09 4.66 -19.77
C HIS A 188 -0.55 5.85 -18.95
N GLN A 189 -0.63 7.08 -19.46
CA GLN A 189 -0.32 8.27 -18.66
C GLN A 189 -1.35 8.50 -17.57
N ILE A 190 -2.64 8.37 -17.90
CA ILE A 190 -3.73 8.50 -16.94
C ILE A 190 -3.61 7.46 -15.83
N PHE A 191 -3.24 6.22 -16.18
CA PHE A 191 -2.95 5.14 -15.23
C PHE A 191 -1.87 5.56 -14.22
N HIS A 192 -0.73 6.07 -14.67
CA HIS A 192 0.35 6.52 -13.78
C HIS A 192 -0.10 7.67 -12.86
N VAL A 193 -0.88 8.64 -13.37
CA VAL A 193 -1.43 9.71 -12.54
C VAL A 193 -2.35 9.15 -11.44
N LEU A 194 -3.20 8.19 -11.77
CA LEU A 194 -4.10 7.54 -10.82
C LEU A 194 -3.34 6.68 -9.79
N VAL A 195 -2.23 6.03 -10.20
CA VAL A 195 -1.36 5.30 -9.26
C VAL A 195 -0.74 6.25 -8.23
N ILE A 196 -0.26 7.43 -8.67
CA ILE A 196 0.29 8.47 -7.77
C ILE A 196 -0.80 9.00 -6.85
N ALA A 197 -1.99 9.30 -7.37
CA ALA A 197 -3.12 9.76 -6.57
C ALA A 197 -3.52 8.74 -5.49
N GLY A 198 -3.62 7.46 -5.87
CA GLY A 198 -3.88 6.35 -4.94
C GLY A 198 -2.80 6.23 -3.85
N ALA A 199 -1.52 6.27 -4.23
CA ALA A 199 -0.41 6.23 -3.29
C ALA A 199 -0.43 7.45 -2.34
N TYR A 200 -0.77 8.64 -2.83
CA TYR A 200 -0.88 9.82 -1.99
C TYR A 200 -2.04 9.72 -0.99
N THR A 201 -3.21 9.25 -1.43
CA THR A 201 -4.36 8.99 -0.54
C THR A 201 -4.00 7.95 0.53
N HIS A 202 -3.29 6.88 0.17
CA HIS A 202 -2.84 5.87 1.12
C HIS A 202 -1.77 6.40 2.10
N PHE A 203 -0.91 7.30 1.64
CA PHE A 203 0.04 7.99 2.51
C PHE A 203 -0.67 8.82 3.58
N LEU A 204 -1.72 9.55 3.21
CA LEU A 204 -2.54 10.31 4.17
C LEU A 204 -3.19 9.37 5.20
N ALA A 205 -3.78 8.26 4.77
CA ALA A 205 -4.32 7.23 5.67
C ALA A 205 -3.23 6.68 6.61
N SER A 206 -2.03 6.41 6.09
CA SER A 206 -0.90 5.89 6.86
C SER A 206 -0.42 6.86 7.94
N LEU A 207 -0.42 8.16 7.66
CA LEU A 207 -0.15 9.19 8.67
C LEU A 207 -1.25 9.23 9.73
N MET A 208 -2.52 9.13 9.34
CA MET A 208 -3.63 9.07 10.29
C MET A 208 -3.53 7.86 11.22
N TYR A 209 -3.18 6.69 10.68
CA TYR A 209 -2.94 5.49 11.47
C TYR A 209 -1.80 5.65 12.47
N MET A 210 -0.68 6.23 12.05
CA MET A 210 0.46 6.46 12.93
C MET A 210 0.08 7.44 14.05
N ASN A 211 -0.54 8.57 13.70
CA ASN A 211 -0.98 9.58 14.68
C ASN A 211 -1.99 9.00 15.67
N TRP A 212 -2.91 8.13 15.21
CA TRP A 212 -3.85 7.43 16.08
C TRP A 212 -3.12 6.64 17.17
N ARG A 213 -2.04 5.93 16.80
CA ARG A 213 -1.27 5.13 17.75
C ARG A 213 -0.30 5.93 18.60
N GLU A 214 0.23 7.03 18.09
CA GLU A 214 1.01 7.98 18.89
C GLU A 214 0.16 8.60 20.02
N MET A 215 -1.14 8.85 19.78
CA MET A 215 -2.05 9.42 20.79
C MET A 215 -2.64 8.37 21.73
N ASP A 216 -3.17 7.26 21.18
CA ASP A 216 -4.02 6.33 21.95
C ASP A 216 -3.28 5.05 22.39
N GLY A 217 -2.10 4.76 21.82
CA GLY A 217 -1.35 3.54 22.05
C GLY A 217 -2.22 2.28 21.92
N CYS A 218 -2.23 1.47 22.97
CA CYS A 218 -3.08 0.28 23.10
C CYS A 218 -4.15 0.40 24.19
N PHE A 219 -4.42 1.60 24.67
CA PHE A 219 -5.34 1.82 25.79
C PHE A 219 -6.81 1.74 25.37
N VAL A 220 -7.10 1.93 24.08
CA VAL A 220 -8.45 1.76 23.50
C VAL A 220 -8.59 0.35 22.93
N MET A 221 -8.71 -0.64 23.82
CA MET A 221 -9.28 -1.94 23.44
C MET A 221 -10.81 -1.77 23.32
N PRO A 222 -11.49 -2.42 22.35
CA PRO A 222 -12.93 -2.45 22.38
C PRO A 222 -13.35 -3.09 23.71
N LEU A 223 -14.05 -2.34 24.55
CA LEU A 223 -14.79 -2.94 25.64
C LEU A 223 -15.71 -3.97 25.00
N SER A 224 -15.48 -5.24 25.32
CA SER A 224 -16.44 -6.29 25.06
C SER A 224 -17.72 -5.93 25.81
N ASN A 225 -18.71 -5.42 25.08
CA ASN A 225 -20.15 -5.44 25.39
C ASN A 225 -20.94 -5.07 24.13
#